data_AF-A0A850KL43-F1
#
_entry.id   AF-A0A850KL43-F1
#
_cell.length_a   1.000
_cell.length_b   1.000
_cell.length_c   1.000
_cell.angle_alpha   90.00
_cell.angle_beta   90.00
_cell.angle_gamma   90.00
#
_symmetry.space_group_name_H-M   'P 1'
#
loop_
_entity.id
_entity.type
_entity.pdbx_description
1 polymer ?
#
loop_
_entity_poly.entity_id
_entity_poly.type
_entity_poly.pdbx_seq_one_letter_code
_entity_poly.pdbx_strand_id
1 'polypeptide(L)'
;MRALFMVISFSLLAGCMQSTPRYWQHKTIPSSQWGADYNKCKRSVDRYLGLNPSYQADQGLDTYSESMRVYEVGKKQKEMVADCMRKAGYVPMK
;
A
#
# COMPACT_ATOMS: atom_id res chain seq x y z
N MET A 1 -48.30 0.83 -1.41
CA MET A 1 -47.23 -0.15 -1.11
C MET A 1 -46.10 -0.06 -2.13
N ARG A 2 -45.32 1.03 -2.18
CA ARG A 2 -44.22 1.18 -3.17
C ARG A 2 -43.23 2.25 -2.68
N ALA A 3 -42.57 2.02 -1.56
CA ALA A 3 -41.49 2.90 -1.10
C ALA A 3 -40.62 2.20 -0.03
N LEU A 4 -40.14 0.98 -0.32
CA LEU A 4 -39.29 0.22 0.62
C LEU A 4 -38.22 -0.58 -0.14
N PHE A 5 -37.54 0.02 -1.12
CA PHE A 5 -36.45 -0.66 -1.85
C PHE A 5 -35.35 0.29 -2.30
N MET A 6 -34.90 1.22 -1.43
CA MET A 6 -33.85 2.17 -1.83
C MET A 6 -32.92 2.59 -0.67
N VAL A 7 -32.51 1.66 0.20
CA VAL A 7 -31.53 1.98 1.26
C VAL A 7 -30.38 0.97 1.40
N ILE A 8 -30.41 -0.21 0.75
CA ILE A 8 -29.49 -1.31 1.11
C ILE A 8 -28.31 -1.49 0.12
N SER A 9 -27.99 -0.49 -0.71
CA SER A 9 -26.94 -0.65 -1.74
C SER A 9 -25.61 0.06 -1.44
N PHE A 10 -25.47 0.75 -0.30
CA PHE A 10 -24.28 1.59 -0.02
C PHE A 10 -23.25 0.96 0.93
N SER A 11 -23.36 -0.33 1.27
CA SER A 11 -22.57 -0.93 2.36
C SER A 11 -21.39 -1.83 1.93
N LEU A 12 -21.03 -1.90 0.64
CA LEU A 12 -20.04 -2.89 0.15
C LEU A 12 -18.59 -2.39 -0.03
N LEU A 13 -18.25 -1.18 0.38
CA LEU A 13 -16.86 -0.65 0.24
C LEU A 13 -16.09 -0.56 1.56
N ALA A 14 -16.67 -0.95 2.69
CA ALA A 14 -15.98 -0.99 3.96
C ALA A 14 -15.45 -2.41 4.21
N GLY A 15 -14.16 -2.66 3.95
CA GLY A 15 -13.48 -3.75 4.65
C GLY A 15 -12.43 -4.60 3.93
N CYS A 16 -11.77 -4.13 2.87
CA CYS A 16 -10.42 -4.62 2.55
C CYS A 16 -9.37 -3.66 3.11
N MET A 17 -9.41 -3.41 4.43
CA MET A 17 -8.39 -2.64 5.14
C MET A 17 -7.79 -3.47 6.27
N GLN A 18 -7.20 -4.62 5.93
CA GLN A 18 -6.38 -5.36 6.89
C GLN A 18 -4.90 -5.21 6.54
N SER A 19 -4.36 -4.09 7.03
CA SER A 19 -2.96 -3.90 7.45
C SER A 19 -2.83 -2.42 7.80
N THR A 20 -3.32 -2.02 8.98
CA THR A 20 -2.86 -0.77 9.58
C THR A 20 -1.34 -0.89 9.73
N PRO A 21 -0.54 -0.04 9.06
CA PRO A 21 0.89 -0.04 9.24
C PRO A 21 1.13 0.43 10.66
N ARG A 22 1.52 -0.52 11.52
CA ARG A 22 1.76 -0.32 12.95
C ARG A 22 2.96 0.61 13.25
N TYR A 23 3.51 1.26 12.23
CA TYR A 23 4.80 1.93 12.26
C TYR A 23 4.74 3.42 11.85
N TRP A 24 3.61 3.95 11.40
CA TRP A 24 3.51 5.35 10.94
C TRP A 24 2.42 6.12 11.69
N GLN A 25 2.74 7.32 12.15
CA GLN A 25 1.82 8.21 12.87
C GLN A 25 1.79 9.62 12.28
N HIS A 26 0.70 10.34 12.49
CA HIS A 26 0.52 11.73 12.08
C HIS A 26 -0.11 12.54 13.22
N LYS A 27 0.33 13.79 13.40
CA LYS A 27 -0.10 14.62 14.56
C LYS A 27 -1.57 15.04 14.51
N THR A 28 -2.09 15.29 13.31
CA THR A 28 -3.44 15.88 13.11
C THR A 28 -4.41 14.96 12.37
N ILE A 29 -3.94 13.85 11.81
CA ILE A 29 -4.79 12.92 11.05
C ILE A 29 -5.17 11.75 11.97
N PRO A 30 -6.47 11.39 12.08
CA PRO A 30 -6.91 10.25 12.89
C PRO A 30 -6.27 8.92 12.47
N SER A 31 -5.96 8.06 13.44
CA SER A 31 -5.28 6.78 13.21
C SER A 31 -6.02 5.80 12.30
N SER A 32 -7.34 5.95 12.20
CA SER A 32 -8.16 5.19 11.26
C SER A 32 -7.78 5.41 9.79
N GLN A 33 -7.18 6.57 9.44
CA GLN A 33 -6.80 6.90 8.06
C GLN A 33 -5.38 6.44 7.69
N TRP A 34 -4.50 6.22 8.66
CA TRP A 34 -3.06 5.97 8.42
C TRP A 34 -2.81 4.76 7.51
N GLY A 35 -3.63 3.71 7.64
CA GLY A 35 -3.52 2.55 6.78
C GLY A 35 -3.96 2.78 5.35
N ALA A 36 -4.95 3.64 5.10
CA ALA A 36 -5.35 4.01 3.76
C ALA A 36 -4.24 4.81 3.08
N ASP A 37 -3.65 5.76 3.79
CA ASP A 37 -2.58 6.63 3.28
C ASP A 37 -1.31 5.86 2.94
N TYR A 38 -0.89 4.96 3.83
CA TYR A 38 0.22 4.05 3.55
C TYR A 38 -0.05 3.18 2.32
N ASN A 39 -1.25 2.60 2.21
CA ASN A 39 -1.62 1.78 1.06
C ASN A 39 -1.64 2.60 -0.24
N LYS A 40 -2.01 3.89 -0.18
CA LYS A 40 -1.91 4.81 -1.32
C LYS A 40 -0.46 5.02 -1.74
N CYS A 41 0.44 5.31 -0.79
CA CYS A 41 1.87 5.41 -1.06
C CYS A 41 2.44 4.11 -1.65
N LYS A 42 2.17 2.97 -1.01
CA LYS A 42 2.59 1.65 -1.48
C LYS A 42 2.13 1.37 -2.91
N ARG A 43 0.84 1.53 -3.21
CA ARG A 43 0.30 1.30 -4.56
C ARG A 43 0.89 2.24 -5.61
N SER A 44 1.28 3.46 -5.21
CA SER A 44 1.94 4.41 -6.12
C SER A 44 3.38 3.96 -6.43
N VAL A 45 4.13 3.55 -5.39
CA VAL A 45 5.49 3.04 -5.53
C VAL A 45 5.52 1.72 -6.31
N ASP A 46 4.60 0.80 -6.02
CA ASP A 46 4.46 -0.48 -6.72
C ASP A 46 4.24 -0.26 -8.22
N ARG A 47 3.41 0.73 -8.58
CA ARG A 47 3.18 1.14 -9.97
C ARG A 47 4.43 1.76 -10.60
N TYR A 48 5.11 2.65 -9.90
CA TYR A 48 6.34 3.29 -10.38
C TYR A 48 7.47 2.29 -10.62
N LEU A 49 7.63 1.32 -9.73
CA LEU A 49 8.64 0.26 -9.82
C LEU A 49 8.23 -0.90 -10.74
N GLY A 50 7.03 -0.87 -11.33
CA GLY A 50 6.54 -1.95 -12.19
C GLY A 50 6.36 -3.28 -11.46
N LEU A 51 6.13 -3.28 -10.14
CA LEU A 51 5.99 -4.49 -9.31
C LEU A 51 4.65 -5.20 -9.46
N ASN A 52 4.02 -5.04 -10.62
CA ASN A 52 2.74 -5.64 -10.88
C ASN A 52 2.96 -7.14 -11.16
N PRO A 53 2.37 -8.06 -10.37
CA PRO A 53 2.65 -9.50 -10.45
C PRO A 53 2.39 -10.08 -11.85
N SER A 54 1.49 -9.47 -12.62
CA SER A 54 1.18 -9.88 -13.99
C SER A 54 2.29 -9.60 -15.01
N TYR A 55 3.29 -8.79 -14.68
CA TYR A 55 4.39 -8.41 -15.58
C TYR A 55 5.72 -9.05 -15.20
N GLN A 56 5.76 -9.88 -14.15
CA GLN A 56 6.93 -10.68 -13.79
C GLN A 56 6.96 -11.94 -14.66
N ALA A 57 7.10 -11.76 -15.97
CA ALA A 57 7.50 -12.85 -16.85
C ALA A 57 8.94 -13.28 -16.47
N ASP A 58 9.18 -14.58 -16.51
CA ASP A 58 10.48 -15.23 -16.35
C ASP A 58 11.60 -14.41 -17.02
N GLN A 59 12.45 -13.79 -16.20
CA GLN A 59 13.55 -12.94 -16.67
C GLN A 59 14.78 -13.77 -17.10
N GLY A 60 14.70 -15.11 -17.06
CA GLY A 60 15.81 -16.02 -17.38
C GLY A 60 16.98 -15.93 -16.39
N LEU A 61 16.74 -15.41 -15.19
CA LEU A 61 17.76 -15.23 -14.16
C LEU A 61 17.98 -16.52 -13.36
N ASP A 62 19.21 -16.76 -12.92
CA ASP A 62 19.49 -17.84 -11.96
C ASP A 62 18.87 -17.53 -10.59
N THR A 63 18.69 -18.55 -9.75
CA THR A 63 18.00 -18.43 -8.46
C THR A 63 18.66 -17.42 -7.52
N TYR A 64 19.99 -17.29 -7.55
CA TYR A 64 20.71 -16.34 -6.70
C TYR A 64 20.50 -14.91 -7.19
N SER A 65 20.67 -14.65 -8.49
CA SER A 65 20.46 -13.30 -9.06
C SER A 65 19.00 -12.85 -8.95
N GLU A 66 18.03 -13.77 -9.09
CA GLU A 66 16.63 -13.46 -8.84
C GLU A 66 16.37 -13.09 -7.37
N SER A 67 16.95 -13.84 -6.42
CA SER A 67 16.81 -13.53 -5.00
C SER A 67 17.40 -12.16 -4.63
N MET A 68 18.55 -11.81 -5.23
CA MET A 68 19.20 -10.52 -5.04
C MET A 68 18.37 -9.38 -5.64
N ARG A 69 17.85 -9.57 -6.86
CA ARG A 69 16.97 -8.60 -7.52
C ARG A 69 15.72 -8.32 -6.68
N VAL A 70 15.05 -9.37 -6.21
CA VAL A 70 13.86 -9.23 -5.35
C VAL A 70 14.21 -8.49 -4.05
N TYR A 71 15.36 -8.79 -3.46
CA TYR A 71 15.84 -8.09 -2.26
C TYR A 71 16.09 -6.60 -2.50
N GLU A 72 16.84 -6.25 -3.54
CA GLU A 72 17.17 -4.86 -3.89
C GLU A 72 15.92 -4.05 -4.24
N VAL A 73 15.03 -4.64 -5.03
CA VAL A 73 13.74 -4.05 -5.38
C VAL A 73 12.88 -3.83 -4.14
N GLY A 74 12.83 -4.81 -3.24
CA GLY A 74 12.10 -4.71 -1.97
C GLY A 74 12.67 -3.62 -1.06
N LYS A 75 14.00 -3.47 -1.01
CA LYS A 75 14.66 -2.39 -0.26
C LYS A 75 14.28 -1.02 -0.84
N LYS A 76 14.41 -0.86 -2.16
CA LYS A 76 14.09 0.38 -2.88
C LYS A 76 12.61 0.76 -2.72
N GLN A 77 11.71 -0.22 -2.79
CA GLN A 77 10.29 -0.03 -2.53
C GLN A 77 10.03 0.52 -1.12
N LYS A 78 10.64 -0.08 -0.09
CA LYS A 78 10.49 0.39 1.31
C LYS A 78 10.99 1.82 1.50
N GLU A 79 12.14 2.15 0.91
CA GLU A 79 12.72 3.49 0.97
C GLU A 79 11.80 4.54 0.32
N MET A 80 11.25 4.24 -0.87
CA MET A 80 10.32 5.13 -1.56
C MET A 80 8.99 5.29 -0.83
N VAL A 81 8.46 4.21 -0.25
CA VAL A 81 7.24 4.30 0.58
C VAL A 81 7.50 5.17 1.80
N ALA A 82 8.64 5.00 2.46
CA ALA A 82 9.03 5.82 3.61
C ALA A 82 9.22 7.29 3.23
N ASP A 83 9.75 7.59 2.04
CA ASP A 83 9.83 8.96 1.51
C ASP A 83 8.43 9.56 1.24
N CYS A 84 7.54 8.79 0.61
CA CYS A 84 6.15 9.20 0.37
C CYS A 84 5.41 9.53 1.67
N MET A 85 5.53 8.66 2.69
CA MET A 85 4.91 8.88 4.00
C MET A 85 5.46 10.15 4.68
N ARG A 86 6.79 10.35 4.67
CA ARG A 86 7.42 11.55 5.24
C ARG A 86 6.97 12.83 4.54
N LYS A 87 6.88 12.82 3.21
CA LYS A 87 6.35 13.96 2.42
C LYS A 87 4.89 14.27 2.74
N ALA A 88 4.10 13.25 3.11
CA ALA A 88 2.73 13.41 3.57
C ALA A 88 2.62 13.84 5.05
N GLY A 89 3.73 14.14 5.73
CA GLY A 89 3.76 14.61 7.12
C GLY A 89 3.75 13.50 8.17
N TYR A 90 3.80 12.23 7.75
CA TYR A 90 3.87 11.09 8.67
C TYR A 90 5.29 10.91 9.20
N VAL A 91 5.38 10.44 10.44
CA VAL A 91 6.65 10.05 11.08
C VAL A 91 6.56 8.61 11.58
N PRO A 92 7.70 7.90 11.69
CA PRO A 92 7.73 6.60 12.34
C PRO A 92 7.22 6.68 13.78
N MET A 93 6.50 5.64 14.20
CA MET A 93 6.27 5.39 15.62
C MET A 93 7.58 4.98 16.28
N LYS A 94 7.78 5.42 17.53
CA LYS A 94 8.91 4.99 18.35
C LYS A 94 8.60 3.68 19.06
#